data_AF-A0A4S2FC99-F1
#
_entry.id   AF-A0A4S2FC99-F1
#
_cell.length_a   1.000
_cell.length_b   1.000
_cell.length_c   1.000
_cell.angle_alpha   90.00
_cell.angle_beta   90.00
_cell.angle_gamma   90.00
#
_symmetry.space_group_name_H-M   'P 1'
#
loop_
_entity.id
_entity.type
_entity.pdbx_description
1 polymer ?
#
loop_
_entity_poly.entity_id
_entity_poly.type
_entity_poly.pdbx_seq_one_letter_code
_entity_poly.pdbx_strand_id
1 'polypeptide(L)' 'MREQYIKDCLKDGGCSEEEINACLCDRNRQRRIASMRAKQLEIVHQEQAKLACIDHLCHELRKEKQHGNYKK' A
#
# COMPACT_ATOMS: atom_id res chain seq x y z
N MET A 1 7.92 12.06 22.95
CA MET A 1 7.80 12.21 21.48
C MET A 1 7.10 13.53 21.21
N ARG A 2 7.64 14.40 20.33
CA ARG A 2 7.03 15.71 20.05
C ARG A 2 5.75 15.52 19.22
N GLU A 3 4.69 16.24 19.55
CA GLU A 3 3.41 16.18 18.82
C GLU A 3 3.59 16.49 17.32
N GLN A 4 4.43 17.49 17.02
CA GLN A 4 4.75 17.87 15.65
C GLN A 4 5.35 16.70 14.85
N TYR A 5 6.24 15.93 15.46
CA TYR A 5 6.82 14.75 14.81
C TYR A 5 5.75 13.69 14.47
N ILE A 6 4.76 13.50 15.33
CA ILE A 6 3.65 12.57 15.07
C ILE A 6 2.78 13.09 13.91
N LYS A 7 2.49 14.40 13.88
CA LYS A 7 1.76 15.04 12.76
C LYS A 7 2.48 14.83 11.44
N ASP A 8 3.78 15.13 11.41
CA ASP A 8 4.61 15.01 10.21
C ASP A 8 4.62 13.55 9.72
N CYS A 9 4.85 12.59 10.61
CA CYS A 9 4.83 11.16 10.25
C CYS A 9 3.46 10.68 9.72
N LEU A 10 2.35 11.13 10.33
CA LEU A 10 1.02 10.75 9.87
C LEU A 10 0.70 11.40 8.51
N LYS A 11 1.12 12.65 8.31
CA LYS A 11 0.97 13.35 7.04
C LYS A 11 1.76 12.67 5.92
N ASP A 12 3.02 12.31 6.18
CA ASP A 12 3.86 11.56 5.24
C ASP A 12 3.30 10.16 4.96
N GLY A 13 2.59 9.58 5.92
CA GLY A 13 1.83 8.34 5.77
C GLY A 13 0.52 8.47 4.98
N GLY A 14 0.18 9.67 4.50
CA GLY A 14 -1.02 9.92 3.69
C GLY A 14 -2.32 10.05 4.49
N CYS A 15 -2.24 10.26 5.81
CA CYS A 15 -3.42 10.41 6.66
C CYS A 15 -4.09 11.77 6.42
N SER A 16 -5.41 11.82 6.47
CA SER A 16 -6.14 13.09 6.37
C SER A 16 -5.94 13.95 7.63
N GLU A 17 -6.16 15.27 7.52
CA GLU A 17 -6.11 16.15 8.70
C GLU A 17 -7.09 15.71 9.80
N GLU A 18 -8.24 15.16 9.42
CA GLU A 18 -9.25 14.62 10.35
C GLU A 18 -8.70 13.40 11.11
N GLU A 19 -8.04 12.48 10.41
CA GLU A 19 -7.41 11.30 11.01
C GLU A 19 -6.25 11.69 11.92
N ILE A 20 -5.45 12.67 11.51
CA ILE A 20 -4.34 13.21 12.30
C ILE A 20 -4.87 13.82 13.60
N ASN A 21 -5.83 14.75 13.51
CA ASN A 21 -6.41 15.40 14.68
C ASN A 21 -7.04 14.38 15.63
N ALA A 22 -7.77 13.41 15.08
CA ALA A 22 -8.40 12.37 15.88
C ALA A 22 -7.37 11.41 16.51
N CYS A 23 -6.20 11.20 15.90
CA CYS A 23 -5.09 10.45 16.50
C CYS A 23 -4.39 11.21 17.64
N LEU A 24 -4.30 12.53 17.54
CA LEU A 24 -3.65 13.36 18.55
C LEU A 24 -4.52 13.59 19.79
N CYS A 25 -5.83 13.68 19.59
CA CYS A 25 -6.80 13.83 20.68
C CYS A 25 -7.08 12.52 21.45
N ASP A 26 -6.64 11.37 20.92
CA ASP A 26 -6.92 10.05 21.51
C ASP A 26 -5.88 9.66 22.57
N ARG A 27 -6.37 9.28 23.77
CA ARG A 27 -5.52 8.73 24.84
C ARG A 27 -4.84 7.42 24.43
N ASN A 28 -5.42 6.69 23.48
CA ASN A 28 -4.94 5.42 22.94
C ASN A 28 -4.37 5.56 21.51
N ARG A 29 -3.68 6.67 21.20
CA ARG A 29 -3.00 6.92 19.91
C ARG A 29 -2.22 5.73 19.36
N GLN A 30 -1.58 4.92 20.20
CA GLN A 30 -0.79 3.76 19.78
C GLN A 30 -1.67 2.67 19.12
N ARG A 31 -2.86 2.40 19.66
CA ARG A 31 -3.81 1.46 19.06
C ARG A 31 -4.31 1.98 17.71
N ARG A 32 -4.55 3.28 17.61
CA ARG A 32 -5.02 3.90 16.37
C ARG A 32 -3.97 3.84 15.26
N ILE A 33 -2.72 4.19 15.58
CA ILE A 33 -1.58 4.04 14.66
C ILE A 33 -1.41 2.58 14.21
N ALA A 34 -1.54 1.61 15.12
CA ALA A 34 -1.46 0.19 14.77
C ALA A 34 -2.57 -0.25 13.80
N SER A 35 -3.80 0.24 14.00
CA SER A 35 -4.93 -0.01 13.09
C SER A 35 -4.70 0.60 11.71
N MET A 36 -4.21 1.84 11.65
CA MET A 36 -3.86 2.51 10.39
C MET A 36 -2.78 1.75 9.63
N ARG A 37 -1.74 1.30 10.32
CA ARG A 37 -0.69 0.42 9.74
C ARG A 37 -1.27 -0.86 9.17
N ALA A 38 -2.20 -1.51 9.87
CA ALA A 38 -2.83 -2.75 9.40
C ALA A 38 -3.63 -2.53 8.10
N LYS A 39 -4.42 -1.45 8.02
CA LYS A 39 -5.13 -1.07 6.79
C LYS A 39 -4.18 -0.81 5.63
N GLN A 40 -3.08 -0.09 5.87
CA GLN A 40 -2.10 0.19 4.81
C GLN A 40 -1.43 -1.08 4.30
N LEU A 41 -1.13 -2.04 5.18
CA LEU A 41 -0.59 -3.33 4.78
C LEU A 41 -1.57 -4.13 3.91
N GLU A 42 -2.85 -4.08 4.21
CA GLU A 42 -3.88 -4.72 3.39
C GLU A 42 -3.92 -4.13 1.96
N ILE A 43 -3.86 -2.81 1.84
CA ILE A 43 -3.77 -2.13 0.54
C ILE A 43 -2.51 -2.58 -0.22
N VAL A 44 -1.36 -2.61 0.45
CA VAL A 44 -0.10 -3.07 -0.18
C VAL A 44 -0.23 -4.51 -0.68
N HIS A 45 -0.82 -5.42 0.11
CA HIS A 45 -1.02 -6.80 -0.32
C HIS A 45 -1.97 -6.90 -1.53
N GLN A 46 -3.03 -6.10 -1.57
CA GLN A 46 -3.93 -6.04 -2.71
C GLN A 46 -3.24 -5.51 -3.98
N GLU A 47 -2.44 -4.46 -3.87
CA GLU A 47 -1.67 -3.91 -4.99
C GLU A 47 -0.58 -4.88 -5.47
N GLN A 48 0.07 -5.61 -4.56
CA GLN A 48 1.00 -6.68 -4.91
C GLN A 48 0.32 -7.81 -5.69
N ALA A 49 -0.89 -8.20 -5.31
CA ALA A 49 -1.66 -9.20 -6.04
C ALA A 49 -2.01 -8.72 -7.46
N LYS A 50 -2.40 -7.45 -7.62
CA LYS A 50 -2.65 -6.86 -8.94
C LYS A 50 -1.38 -6.85 -9.79
N LEU A 51 -0.24 -6.47 -9.21
CA LEU A 51 1.04 -6.47 -9.91
C LEU A 51 1.44 -7.87 -10.37
N ALA A 52 1.27 -8.89 -9.51
CA ALA A 52 1.55 -10.28 -9.86
C ALA A 52 0.71 -10.77 -11.06
N CYS A 53 -0.56 -10.36 -11.16
CA CYS A 53 -1.39 -10.66 -12.33
C CYS A 53 -0.84 -10.03 -13.62
N ILE A 54 -0.38 -8.77 -13.55
CA ILE A 54 0.23 -8.07 -14.69
C ILE A 54 1.54 -8.74 -15.11
N ASP A 55 2.37 -9.12 -14.14
CA ASP A 55 3.63 -9.82 -14.40
C ASP A 55 3.39 -11.18 -15.06
N HIS A 56 2.38 -11.91 -14.59
CA HIS A 56 1.97 -13.16 -15.21
C HIS A 56 1.53 -12.97 -16.66
N LEU A 57 0.69 -11.96 -16.94
CA LEU A 57 0.27 -11.65 -18.30
C LEU A 57 1.46 -11.28 -19.20
N CYS A 58 2.40 -10.47 -18.69
CA CYS A 58 3.63 -10.13 -19.42
C CYS A 58 4.45 -11.37 -19.76
N HIS A 59 4.55 -12.31 -18.83
CA HIS A 59 5.27 -13.57 -19.01
C HIS A 59 4.62 -14.45 -20.09
N GLU A 60 3.29 -14.62 -20.05
CA GLU A 60 2.58 -15.42 -21.06
C GLU A 60 2.68 -14.78 -22.46
N LEU A 61 2.53 -13.46 -22.58
CA LEU A 61 2.74 -12.75 -23.85
C LEU A 61 4.17 -12.90 -24.39
N ARG A 62 5.19 -12.94 -23.51
CA ARG A 62 6.58 -13.21 -23.93
C ARG A 62 6.75 -14.65 -24.42
N LYS A 63 6.14 -15.64 -23.75
CA LYS A 63 6.13 -17.02 -24.21
C LYS A 63 5.46 -17.16 -25.57
N GLU A 64 4.32 -16.51 -25.79
CA GLU A 64 3.64 -16.50 -27.09
C GLU A 64 4.54 -15.91 -28.18
N LYS A 65 5.28 -14.84 -27.92
CA LYS A 65 6.24 -14.30 -28.89
C LYS A 65 7.42 -15.24 -29.17
N GLN A 66 7.85 -16.02 -28.18
CA GLN A 66 8.94 -17.00 -28.34
C GLN A 66 8.47 -18.28 -29.05
N HIS A 67 7.25 -18.76 -28.79
CA HIS A 67 6.71 -20.01 -29.35
C HIS A 67 5.83 -19.79 -30.60
N GLY A 68 5.29 -18.59 -30.78
CA GLY A 68 4.46 -18.19 -31.92
C GLY A 68 5.23 -17.88 -33.20
N ASN A 69 6.58 -17.93 -33.16
CA ASN A 69 7.42 -17.87 -34.37
C ASN A 69 7.56 -19.24 -35.08
N TYR A 70 6.76 -20.24 -34.69
CA TYR A 70 6.58 -21.50 -35.40
C TYR A 70 5.13 -21.66 -35.84
N LYS A 71 4.72 -20.89 -36.85
CA LYS A 71 3.84 -21.40 -37.91
C LYS A 71 4.01 -20.51 -39.13
N LYS A 72 4.41 -21.18 -40.21
CA LYS A 72 4.49 -20.68 -41.59
C LYS A 72 3.22 -19.94 -42.01
#